data_AF-A0A7C3FXU5-F1
#
_entry.id   AF-A0A7C3FXU5-F1
#
_cell.length_a   1.000
_cell.length_b   1.000
_cell.length_c   1.000
_cell.angle_alpha   90.00
_cell.angle_beta   90.00
_cell.angle_gamma   90.00
#
_symmetry.space_group_name_H-M   'P 1'
#
loop_
_entity.id
_entity.type
_entity.pdbx_description
1 polymer ?
#
loop_
_entity_poly.entity_id
_entity_poly.type
_entity_poly.pdbx_seq_one_letter_code
_entity_poly.pdbx_strand_id
1 'polypeptide(L)'
;MKNSVYQKKHELWLSILFASFAINDEAIKSRLYDFSQIAFRHMKWLGSAILESGEDYNYDREMVLLKRESNFAILKALQEEIQAIQEHYPQTILGERMKTDDTYLLQYISELLADEKNDAAVTAFNMQRKWEDLDQSQIDALTLFLFEESYKEYELILVYAYMQARTQNVLHFNVFQDLVDESHFHLKSFGNMMARLGILALPRELHAMTYVVKDLDKFVKDGIAEEEAAKEMCKELSDSIKDEKLSKFFDFINYQESYHIELMKKLL
;
A
#
# COMPACT_ATOMS: atom_id res chain seq x y z
N MET A 1 -10.04 22.07 7.09
CA MET A 1 -8.96 21.73 6.13
C MET A 1 -9.60 20.89 5.04
N LYS A 2 -9.37 21.15 3.74
CA LYS A 2 -10.25 20.57 2.70
C LYS A 2 -10.01 19.07 2.47
N ASN A 3 -11.09 18.28 2.40
CA ASN A 3 -11.09 16.88 1.97
C ASN A 3 -10.33 16.65 0.65
N SER A 4 -10.40 17.61 -0.30
CA SER A 4 -9.68 17.52 -1.58
C SER A 4 -8.16 17.39 -1.45
N VAL A 5 -7.56 17.89 -0.36
CA VAL A 5 -6.12 17.74 -0.09
C VAL A 5 -5.82 16.31 0.36
N TYR A 6 -6.70 15.72 1.17
CA TYR A 6 -6.58 14.34 1.61
C TYR A 6 -6.64 13.37 0.44
N GLN A 7 -7.63 13.53 -0.44
CA GLN A 7 -7.80 12.73 -1.66
C GLN A 7 -6.55 12.79 -2.56
N LYS A 8 -6.05 14.00 -2.86
CA LYS A 8 -4.81 14.16 -3.63
C LYS A 8 -3.60 13.54 -2.94
N LYS A 9 -3.52 13.59 -1.60
CA LYS A 9 -2.40 12.98 -0.86
C LYS A 9 -2.49 11.46 -0.86
N HIS A 10 -3.70 10.90 -0.85
CA HIS A 10 -3.96 9.47 -1.07
C HIS A 10 -3.47 9.02 -2.44
N GLU A 11 -3.82 9.75 -3.50
CA GLU A 11 -3.33 9.49 -4.86
C GLU A 11 -1.80 9.51 -4.92
N LEU A 12 -1.17 10.55 -4.36
CA LEU A 12 0.29 10.64 -4.34
C LEU A 12 0.95 9.51 -3.55
N TRP A 13 0.39 9.11 -2.41
CA TRP A 13 0.90 7.95 -1.65
C TRP A 13 0.91 6.69 -2.52
N LEU A 14 -0.18 6.42 -3.23
CA LEU A 14 -0.28 5.31 -4.16
C LEU A 14 0.71 5.42 -5.31
N SER A 15 0.88 6.60 -5.92
CA SER A 15 1.84 6.80 -7.01
C SER A 15 3.27 6.52 -6.56
N ILE A 16 3.68 7.00 -5.39
CA ILE A 16 5.02 6.71 -4.84
C ILE A 16 5.16 5.21 -4.53
N LEU A 17 4.15 4.62 -3.89
CA LEU A 17 4.16 3.20 -3.52
C LEU A 17 4.27 2.30 -4.76
N PHE A 18 3.46 2.54 -5.79
CA PHE A 18 3.45 1.73 -7.01
C PHE A 18 4.65 2.00 -7.90
N ALA A 19 5.21 3.21 -7.89
CA ALA A 19 6.52 3.47 -8.50
C ALA A 19 7.61 2.62 -7.82
N SER A 20 7.58 2.49 -6.49
CA SER A 20 8.53 1.62 -5.77
C SER A 20 8.40 0.15 -6.19
N PHE A 21 7.18 -0.36 -6.40
CA PHE A 21 6.98 -1.74 -6.84
C PHE A 21 7.43 -1.96 -8.29
N ALA A 22 7.18 -0.98 -9.16
CA ALA A 22 7.41 -1.12 -10.60
C ALA A 22 8.90 -1.03 -11.00
N ILE A 23 9.70 -0.26 -10.27
CA ILE A 23 11.13 -0.08 -10.56
C ILE A 23 11.93 -1.30 -10.06
N ASN A 24 12.76 -1.88 -10.92
CA ASN A 24 13.54 -3.08 -10.59
C ASN A 24 14.83 -2.80 -9.80
N ASP A 25 15.39 -1.59 -9.90
CA ASP A 25 16.57 -1.23 -9.13
C ASP A 25 16.23 -1.16 -7.63
N GLU A 26 16.87 -2.02 -6.83
CA GLU A 26 16.55 -2.18 -5.41
C GLU A 26 16.86 -0.94 -4.57
N ALA A 27 17.86 -0.14 -4.94
CA ALA A 27 18.19 1.09 -4.22
C ALA A 27 17.12 2.16 -4.46
N ILE A 28 16.70 2.33 -5.72
CA ILE A 28 15.62 3.26 -6.09
C ILE A 28 14.30 2.82 -5.49
N LYS A 29 13.94 1.54 -5.65
CA LYS A 29 12.75 0.92 -5.06
C LYS A 29 12.68 1.15 -3.56
N SER A 30 13.72 0.76 -2.83
CA SER A 30 13.75 0.87 -1.37
C SER A 30 13.57 2.32 -0.93
N ARG A 31 14.22 3.25 -1.62
CA ARG A 31 14.13 4.68 -1.30
C ARG A 31 12.73 5.24 -1.58
N LEU A 32 12.12 4.90 -2.71
CA LEU A 32 10.75 5.31 -3.01
C LEU A 32 9.75 4.69 -2.02
N TYR A 33 9.97 3.44 -1.61
CA TYR A 33 9.14 2.82 -0.58
C TYR A 33 9.19 3.60 0.74
N ASP A 34 10.38 4.03 1.20
CA ASP A 34 10.50 4.87 2.40
C ASP A 34 9.71 6.19 2.26
N PHE A 35 9.74 6.80 1.08
CA PHE A 35 8.94 8.00 0.79
C PHE A 35 7.43 7.72 0.75
N SER A 36 7.00 6.53 0.32
CA SER A 36 5.60 6.14 0.42
C SER A 36 5.13 6.07 1.88
N GLN A 37 5.98 5.59 2.79
CA GLN A 37 5.68 5.55 4.22
C GLN A 37 5.59 6.97 4.82
N ILE A 38 6.44 7.90 4.36
CA ILE A 38 6.32 9.32 4.71
C ILE A 38 4.98 9.88 4.20
N ALA A 39 4.62 9.63 2.95
CA ALA A 39 3.37 10.10 2.36
C ALA A 39 2.13 9.56 3.09
N PHE A 40 2.15 8.30 3.51
CA PHE A 40 1.08 7.72 4.32
C PHE A 40 0.97 8.38 5.70
N ARG A 41 2.09 8.67 6.38
CA ARG A 41 2.07 9.46 7.63
C ARG A 41 1.46 10.85 7.42
N HIS A 42 1.72 11.50 6.28
CA HIS A 42 1.07 12.76 5.95
C HIS A 42 -0.46 12.61 5.88
N MET A 43 -0.97 11.54 5.27
CA MET A 43 -2.41 11.26 5.26
C MET A 43 -2.95 11.12 6.69
N LYS A 44 -2.26 10.42 7.58
CA LYS A 44 -2.68 10.30 9.00
C LYS A 44 -2.81 11.67 9.67
N TRP A 45 -1.79 12.52 9.54
CA TRP A 45 -1.80 13.87 10.11
C TRP A 45 -2.87 14.77 9.51
N LEU A 46 -3.06 14.69 8.18
CA LEU A 46 -4.13 15.40 7.48
C LEU A 46 -5.51 14.94 7.98
N GLY A 47 -5.73 13.63 8.11
CA GLY A 47 -6.98 13.07 8.60
C GLY A 47 -7.32 13.59 10.00
N SER A 48 -6.36 13.55 10.93
CA SER A 48 -6.53 14.12 12.27
C SER A 48 -6.86 15.61 12.22
N ALA A 49 -6.11 16.41 11.45
CA ALA A 49 -6.34 17.85 11.36
C ALA A 49 -7.69 18.22 10.73
N ILE A 50 -8.19 17.41 9.78
CA ILE A 50 -9.53 17.56 9.19
C ILE A 50 -10.60 17.31 10.25
N LEU A 51 -10.50 16.20 10.99
CA LEU A 51 -11.43 15.82 12.06
C LEU A 51 -11.45 16.85 13.21
N GLU A 52 -10.28 17.34 13.62
CA GLU A 52 -10.16 18.39 14.65
C GLU A 52 -10.83 19.71 14.23
N SER A 53 -10.92 19.98 12.93
CA SER A 53 -11.64 21.14 12.40
C SER A 53 -13.16 20.96 12.31
N GLY A 54 -13.68 19.78 12.69
CA GLY A 54 -15.10 19.42 12.58
C GLY A 54 -15.54 19.04 11.16
N GLU A 55 -14.59 18.89 10.23
CA GLU A 55 -14.83 18.36 8.89
C GLU A 55 -14.59 16.84 8.86
N ASP A 56 -14.92 16.19 7.74
CA ASP A 56 -14.67 14.76 7.51
C ASP A 56 -13.86 14.57 6.22
N TYR A 57 -13.28 13.37 6.05
CA TYR A 57 -12.52 12.99 4.86
C TYR A 57 -12.94 11.62 4.33
N ASN A 58 -12.67 11.38 3.05
CA ASN A 58 -12.93 10.12 2.38
C ASN A 58 -11.75 9.68 1.51
N TYR A 59 -11.86 8.48 0.94
CA TYR A 59 -10.82 7.88 0.09
C TYR A 59 -11.10 8.01 -1.40
N ASP A 60 -12.11 8.79 -1.80
CA ASP A 60 -12.41 9.03 -3.22
C ASP A 60 -11.16 9.56 -3.92
N ARG A 61 -10.95 9.10 -5.15
CA ARG A 61 -9.80 9.45 -5.96
C ARG A 61 -10.14 9.41 -7.44
N GLU A 62 -9.42 10.17 -8.23
CA GLU A 62 -9.48 10.15 -9.70
C GLU A 62 -8.14 9.64 -10.23
N MET A 63 -7.78 8.41 -9.87
CA MET A 63 -6.48 7.81 -10.19
C MET A 63 -6.61 6.61 -11.12
N VAL A 64 -5.81 6.62 -12.19
CA VAL A 64 -5.60 5.45 -13.04
C VAL A 64 -4.13 5.09 -13.01
N LEU A 65 -3.84 3.79 -12.86
CA LEU A 65 -2.46 3.32 -12.98
C LEU A 65 -1.97 3.52 -14.41
N LEU A 66 -1.08 4.48 -14.60
CA LEU A 66 -0.44 4.68 -15.89
C LEU A 66 0.73 3.70 -16.00
N LYS A 67 0.50 2.62 -16.76
CA LYS A 67 1.56 1.68 -17.16
C LYS A 67 2.61 2.46 -17.95
N ARG A 68 3.85 2.45 -17.46
CA ARG A 68 4.99 3.13 -18.10
C ARG A 68 6.04 2.09 -18.51
N GLU A 69 6.73 2.37 -19.60
CA GLU A 69 7.70 1.43 -20.20
C GLU A 69 9.11 1.56 -19.63
N SER A 70 9.44 2.67 -18.97
CA SER A 70 10.77 2.92 -18.41
C SER A 70 10.74 3.61 -17.05
N ASN A 71 11.83 3.48 -16.30
CA ASN A 71 12.02 4.16 -15.02
C ASN A 71 11.89 5.69 -15.17
N PHE A 72 12.46 6.29 -16.22
CA PHE A 72 12.34 7.73 -16.43
C PHE A 72 10.90 8.17 -16.69
N ALA A 73 10.11 7.38 -17.40
CA ALA A 73 8.70 7.68 -17.61
C ALA A 73 7.89 7.64 -16.29
N ILE A 74 8.22 6.72 -15.38
CA ILE A 74 7.64 6.68 -14.02
C ILE A 74 8.07 7.91 -13.23
N LEU A 75 9.38 8.18 -13.16
CA LEU A 75 9.95 9.24 -12.34
C LEU A 75 9.49 10.64 -12.77
N LYS A 76 9.35 10.89 -14.08
CA LYS A 76 8.80 12.16 -14.60
C LYS A 76 7.34 12.35 -14.24
N ALA A 77 6.51 11.33 -14.38
CA ALA A 77 5.10 11.40 -13.98
C ALA A 77 4.98 11.67 -12.47
N LEU A 78 5.78 10.98 -11.66
CA LEU A 78 5.81 11.21 -10.22
C LEU A 78 6.29 12.62 -9.87
N GLN A 79 7.28 13.16 -10.58
CA GLN A 79 7.76 14.53 -10.41
C GLN A 79 6.63 15.56 -10.66
N GLU A 80 5.86 15.38 -11.74
CA GLU A 80 4.72 16.24 -12.09
C GLU A 80 3.63 16.20 -11.00
N GLU A 81 3.29 15.01 -10.51
CA GLU A 81 2.28 14.83 -9.45
C GLU A 81 2.70 15.48 -8.12
N ILE A 82 3.97 15.31 -7.72
CA ILE A 82 4.51 15.92 -6.49
C ILE A 82 4.54 17.45 -6.61
N GLN A 83 4.84 18.00 -7.79
CA GLN A 83 4.79 19.44 -8.01
C GLN A 83 3.36 19.97 -7.95
N ALA A 84 2.42 19.29 -8.61
CA ALA A 84 1.02 19.69 -8.66
C ALA A 84 0.34 19.70 -7.28
N ILE A 85 0.63 18.71 -6.42
CA ILE A 85 -0.02 18.65 -5.11
C ILE A 85 0.41 19.78 -4.16
N GLN A 86 1.64 20.31 -4.29
CA GLN A 86 2.17 21.31 -3.35
C GLN A 86 1.34 22.60 -3.33
N GLU A 87 0.70 22.95 -4.44
CA GLU A 87 -0.20 24.11 -4.54
C GLU A 87 -1.46 23.95 -3.68
N HIS A 88 -1.81 22.72 -3.32
CA HIS A 88 -2.98 22.40 -2.51
C HIS A 88 -2.67 22.31 -1.01
N TYR A 89 -1.40 22.40 -0.59
CA TYR A 89 -1.05 22.27 0.82
C TYR A 89 -1.55 23.45 1.66
N PRO A 90 -2.07 23.17 2.88
CA PRO A 90 -2.56 24.20 3.76
C PRO A 90 -1.41 25.12 4.19
N GLN A 91 -1.69 26.41 4.41
CA GLN A 91 -0.71 27.36 4.94
C GLN A 91 -0.59 27.20 6.46
N THR A 92 -0.06 26.04 6.89
CA THR A 92 0.13 25.65 8.29
C THR A 92 1.48 24.94 8.46
N ILE A 93 1.92 24.75 9.71
CA ILE A 93 3.15 23.98 10.01
C ILE A 93 3.10 22.57 9.40
N LEU A 94 1.93 21.93 9.40
CA LEU A 94 1.75 20.63 8.75
C LEU A 94 1.93 20.73 7.24
N GLY A 95 1.38 21.75 6.59
CA GLY A 95 1.56 21.98 5.16
C GLY A 95 3.01 22.28 4.77
N GLU A 96 3.71 23.10 5.57
CA GLU A 96 5.14 23.34 5.41
C GLU A 96 5.94 22.05 5.56
N ARG A 97 5.63 21.23 6.56
CA ARG A 97 6.28 19.93 6.77
C ARG A 97 6.10 18.98 5.58
N MET A 98 4.89 18.86 5.05
CA MET A 98 4.65 18.04 3.85
C MET A 98 5.42 18.57 2.64
N LYS A 99 5.45 19.90 2.47
CA LYS A 99 6.17 20.55 1.38
C LYS A 99 7.67 20.30 1.46
N THR A 100 8.28 20.34 2.65
CA THR A 100 9.71 20.08 2.81
C THR A 100 10.06 18.63 2.49
N ASP A 101 9.25 17.67 2.95
CA ASP A 101 9.47 16.25 2.71
C ASP A 101 9.33 15.93 1.21
N ASP A 102 8.33 16.50 0.54
CA ASP A 102 8.12 16.36 -0.91
C ASP A 102 9.21 17.08 -1.75
N THR A 103 9.72 18.23 -1.28
CA THR A 103 10.85 18.94 -1.92
C THR A 103 12.11 18.08 -1.91
N TYR A 104 12.36 17.36 -0.82
CA TYR A 104 13.48 16.43 -0.72
C TYR A 104 13.31 15.22 -1.65
N LEU A 105 12.08 14.69 -1.80
CA LEU A 105 11.79 13.67 -2.79
C LEU A 105 12.01 14.18 -4.23
N LEU A 106 11.60 15.41 -4.56
CA LEU A 106 11.85 16.02 -5.87
C LEU A 106 13.34 16.15 -6.19
N GLN A 107 14.16 16.52 -5.20
CA GLN A 107 15.61 16.55 -5.36
C GLN A 107 16.13 15.16 -5.72
N TYR A 108 15.74 14.13 -4.95
CA TYR A 108 16.14 12.75 -5.20
C TYR A 108 15.73 12.27 -6.60
N ILE A 109 14.49 12.53 -7.02
CA ILE A 109 14.01 12.21 -8.38
C ILE A 109 14.84 12.93 -9.45
N SER A 110 15.19 14.20 -9.23
CA SER A 110 15.99 14.99 -10.17
C SER A 110 17.41 14.42 -10.32
N GLU A 111 18.02 13.94 -9.23
CA GLU A 111 19.31 13.25 -9.25
C GLU A 111 19.23 11.95 -10.05
N LEU A 112 18.16 11.17 -9.87
CA LEU A 112 17.95 9.94 -10.64
C LEU A 112 17.81 10.20 -12.14
N LEU A 113 17.02 11.23 -12.51
CA LEU A 113 16.79 11.61 -13.91
C LEU A 113 18.02 12.19 -14.60
N ALA A 114 19.03 12.63 -13.85
CA ALA A 114 20.27 13.19 -14.41
C ALA A 114 21.29 12.13 -14.83
N ASP A 115 21.18 10.88 -14.36
CA ASP A 115 22.05 9.76 -14.75
C ASP A 115 21.27 8.75 -15.60
N GLU A 116 21.60 8.69 -16.90
CA GLU A 116 20.97 7.81 -17.89
C GLU A 116 21.01 6.32 -17.49
N LYS A 117 21.94 5.90 -16.63
CA LYS A 117 22.00 4.52 -16.12
C LYS A 117 20.77 4.13 -15.30
N ASN A 118 20.06 5.10 -14.75
CA ASN A 118 18.84 4.86 -13.99
C ASN A 118 17.63 4.62 -14.89
N ASP A 119 17.72 4.85 -16.20
CA ASP A 119 16.65 4.54 -17.14
C ASP A 119 16.73 3.07 -17.57
N ALA A 120 15.90 2.24 -16.94
CA ALA A 120 15.74 0.83 -17.28
C ALA A 120 14.31 0.54 -17.73
N ALA A 121 14.15 -0.51 -18.52
CA ALA A 121 12.84 -0.99 -18.93
C ALA A 121 12.04 -1.51 -17.73
N VAL A 122 10.76 -1.16 -17.68
CA VAL A 122 9.83 -1.60 -16.64
C VAL A 122 9.12 -2.86 -17.10
N THR A 123 9.26 -3.94 -16.34
CA THR A 123 8.63 -5.23 -16.63
C THR A 123 7.35 -5.48 -15.84
N ALA A 124 7.04 -4.63 -14.87
CA ALA A 124 5.94 -4.81 -13.91
C ALA A 124 4.53 -4.94 -14.52
N PHE A 125 4.39 -4.61 -15.81
CA PHE A 125 3.10 -4.57 -16.51
C PHE A 125 3.06 -5.43 -17.78
N ASN A 126 4.09 -6.23 -18.03
CA ASN A 126 4.27 -6.95 -19.31
C ASN A 126 3.43 -8.24 -19.44
N MET A 127 2.70 -8.63 -18.38
CA MET A 127 1.83 -9.80 -18.31
C MET A 127 2.51 -11.14 -18.63
N GLN A 128 3.84 -11.22 -18.53
CA GLN A 128 4.56 -12.45 -18.89
C GLN A 128 4.31 -13.60 -17.90
N ARG A 129 3.97 -13.30 -16.64
CA ARG A 129 3.68 -14.27 -15.57
C ARG A 129 4.79 -15.33 -15.43
N LYS A 130 6.05 -14.87 -15.37
CA LYS A 130 7.22 -15.75 -15.27
C LYS A 130 7.83 -15.73 -13.88
N TRP A 131 8.07 -16.91 -13.34
CA TRP A 131 8.88 -17.16 -12.15
C TRP A 131 9.69 -18.44 -12.40
N GLU A 132 11.02 -18.35 -12.27
CA GLU A 132 11.96 -19.34 -12.84
C GLU A 132 11.74 -20.79 -12.37
N ASP A 133 11.23 -20.97 -11.14
CA ASP A 133 11.06 -22.27 -10.49
C ASP A 133 9.60 -22.72 -10.31
N LEU A 134 8.64 -22.03 -10.92
CA LEU A 134 7.21 -22.37 -10.82
C LEU A 134 6.66 -22.91 -12.13
N ASP A 135 5.89 -24.00 -12.05
CA ASP A 135 5.06 -24.46 -13.15
C ASP A 135 3.79 -23.62 -13.30
N GLN A 136 3.08 -23.80 -14.42
CA GLN A 136 1.92 -22.97 -14.75
C GLN A 136 0.82 -23.06 -13.68
N SER A 137 0.62 -24.23 -13.06
CA SER A 137 -0.41 -24.37 -12.03
C SER A 137 -0.06 -23.59 -10.76
N GLN A 138 1.21 -23.58 -10.38
CA GLN A 138 1.72 -22.78 -9.26
C GLN A 138 1.65 -21.28 -9.58
N ILE A 139 1.97 -20.88 -10.82
CA ILE A 139 1.83 -19.49 -11.28
C ILE A 139 0.36 -19.05 -11.25
N ASP A 140 -0.58 -19.90 -11.64
CA ASP A 140 -2.01 -19.61 -11.61
C ASP A 140 -2.52 -19.42 -10.18
N ALA A 141 -2.17 -20.34 -9.27
CA ALA A 141 -2.52 -20.23 -7.85
C ALA A 141 -1.92 -18.97 -7.20
N LEU A 142 -0.62 -18.70 -7.43
CA LEU A 142 0.06 -17.50 -6.94
C LEU A 142 -0.58 -16.23 -7.50
N THR A 143 -0.94 -16.21 -8.78
CA THR A 143 -1.57 -15.04 -9.41
C THR A 143 -2.92 -14.73 -8.77
N LEU A 144 -3.76 -15.75 -8.53
CA LEU A 144 -5.06 -15.57 -7.89
C LEU A 144 -4.91 -14.98 -6.49
N PHE A 145 -4.07 -15.62 -5.67
CA PHE A 145 -3.76 -15.17 -4.32
C PHE A 145 -3.28 -13.71 -4.30
N LEU A 146 -2.31 -13.36 -5.15
CA LEU A 146 -1.75 -12.01 -5.17
C LEU A 146 -2.81 -10.96 -5.53
N PHE A 147 -3.77 -11.26 -6.41
CA PHE A 147 -4.84 -10.31 -6.73
C PHE A 147 -5.84 -10.12 -5.58
N GLU A 148 -6.15 -11.19 -4.86
CA GLU A 148 -7.08 -11.15 -3.72
C GLU A 148 -6.42 -10.46 -2.52
N GLU A 149 -5.26 -10.96 -2.10
CA GLU A 149 -4.60 -10.47 -0.90
C GLU A 149 -3.99 -9.08 -1.07
N SER A 150 -3.39 -8.72 -2.22
CA SER A 150 -2.89 -7.34 -2.38
C SER A 150 -4.00 -6.28 -2.32
N TYR A 151 -5.21 -6.63 -2.78
CA TYR A 151 -6.37 -5.75 -2.66
C TYR A 151 -6.85 -5.67 -1.21
N LYS A 152 -6.98 -6.82 -0.53
CA LYS A 152 -7.33 -6.91 0.88
C LYS A 152 -6.38 -6.08 1.75
N GLU A 153 -5.06 -6.23 1.58
CA GLU A 153 -4.09 -5.50 2.40
C GLU A 153 -4.17 -3.98 2.21
N TYR A 154 -4.36 -3.52 0.97
CA TYR A 154 -4.61 -2.11 0.70
C TYR A 154 -5.90 -1.62 1.38
N GLU A 155 -6.97 -2.40 1.32
CA GLU A 155 -8.25 -2.10 1.96
C GLU A 155 -8.08 -2.01 3.48
N LEU A 156 -7.45 -3.00 4.10
CA LEU A 156 -7.21 -3.06 5.54
C LEU A 156 -6.37 -1.88 6.06
N ILE A 157 -5.31 -1.48 5.34
CA ILE A 157 -4.54 -0.26 5.67
C ILE A 157 -5.47 0.94 5.82
N LEU A 158 -6.38 1.14 4.87
CA LEU A 158 -7.28 2.29 4.88
C LEU A 158 -8.39 2.17 5.92
N VAL A 159 -9.00 0.99 6.05
CA VAL A 159 -10.06 0.73 7.04
C VAL A 159 -9.52 0.95 8.46
N TYR A 160 -8.39 0.33 8.81
CA TYR A 160 -7.79 0.49 10.13
C TYR A 160 -7.27 1.91 10.37
N ALA A 161 -6.70 2.59 9.36
CA ALA A 161 -6.32 4.00 9.50
C ALA A 161 -7.53 4.92 9.70
N TYR A 162 -8.66 4.63 9.05
CA TYR A 162 -9.91 5.37 9.23
C TYR A 162 -10.45 5.25 10.65
N MET A 163 -10.45 4.03 11.18
CA MET A 163 -10.89 3.72 12.55
C MET A 163 -9.93 4.29 13.59
N GLN A 164 -8.62 4.17 13.35
CA GLN A 164 -7.58 4.71 14.23
C GLN A 164 -7.73 6.22 14.42
N ALA A 165 -8.01 6.98 13.35
CA ALA A 165 -8.19 8.42 13.44
C ALA A 165 -9.43 8.85 14.25
N ARG A 166 -10.36 7.93 14.52
CA ARG A 166 -11.67 8.20 15.16
C ARG A 166 -11.84 7.57 16.53
N THR A 167 -10.89 6.76 16.99
CA THR A 167 -10.95 6.14 18.32
C THR A 167 -10.23 6.98 19.37
N GLN A 168 -10.80 7.04 20.56
CA GLN A 168 -10.14 7.57 21.77
C GLN A 168 -9.67 6.44 22.71
N ASN A 169 -10.00 5.19 22.38
CA ASN A 169 -9.55 4.03 23.14
C ASN A 169 -8.12 3.68 22.73
N VAL A 170 -7.18 3.83 23.66
CA VAL A 170 -5.74 3.57 23.46
C VAL A 170 -5.48 2.12 23.01
N LEU A 171 -6.21 1.14 23.54
CA LEU A 171 -6.06 -0.25 23.12
C LEU A 171 -6.42 -0.40 21.65
N HIS A 172 -7.56 0.16 21.23
CA HIS A 172 -8.00 0.10 19.83
C HIS A 172 -7.02 0.82 18.93
N PHE A 173 -6.55 2.01 19.33
CA PHE A 173 -5.57 2.77 18.58
C PHE A 173 -4.30 1.95 18.30
N ASN A 174 -3.77 1.29 19.33
CA ASN A 174 -2.56 0.47 19.21
C ASN A 174 -2.80 -0.77 18.34
N VAL A 175 -3.92 -1.46 18.53
CA VAL A 175 -4.27 -2.64 17.70
C VAL A 175 -4.41 -2.23 16.23
N PHE A 176 -5.10 -1.13 15.92
CA PHE A 176 -5.19 -0.65 14.54
C PHE A 176 -3.83 -0.20 13.98
N GLN A 177 -2.94 0.34 14.81
CA GLN A 177 -1.60 0.69 14.38
C GLN A 177 -0.81 -0.56 13.97
N ASP A 178 -0.80 -1.58 14.83
CA ASP A 178 -0.10 -2.84 14.58
C ASP A 178 -0.63 -3.49 13.29
N LEU A 179 -1.96 -3.56 13.12
CA LEU A 179 -2.57 -4.13 11.92
C LEU A 179 -2.24 -3.34 10.65
N VAL A 180 -2.19 -2.00 10.71
CA VAL A 180 -1.75 -1.17 9.56
C VAL A 180 -0.29 -1.45 9.20
N ASP A 181 0.58 -1.58 10.20
CA ASP A 181 2.01 -1.80 9.96
C ASP A 181 2.28 -3.18 9.35
N GLU A 182 1.59 -4.22 9.81
CA GLU A 182 1.65 -5.56 9.21
C GLU A 182 1.08 -5.57 7.79
N SER A 183 -0.07 -4.92 7.57
CA SER A 183 -0.70 -4.84 6.24
C SER A 183 0.20 -4.12 5.21
N HIS A 184 0.96 -3.10 5.65
CA HIS A 184 1.98 -2.46 4.80
C HIS A 184 3.08 -3.43 4.37
N PHE A 185 3.54 -4.27 5.29
CA PHE A 185 4.56 -5.28 5.00
C PHE A 185 4.04 -6.33 4.00
N HIS A 186 2.81 -6.81 4.17
CA HIS A 186 2.16 -7.73 3.23
C HIS A 186 1.96 -7.09 1.85
N LEU A 187 1.37 -5.89 1.79
CA LEU A 187 1.16 -5.16 0.53
C LEU A 187 2.48 -4.93 -0.22
N LYS A 188 3.56 -4.57 0.50
CA LYS A 188 4.90 -4.44 -0.09
C LYS A 188 5.37 -5.75 -0.71
N SER A 189 5.23 -6.85 0.03
CA SER A 189 5.69 -8.16 -0.40
C SER A 189 4.91 -8.63 -1.63
N PHE A 190 3.58 -8.55 -1.59
CA PHE A 190 2.71 -8.96 -2.69
C PHE A 190 2.88 -8.05 -3.91
N GLY A 191 2.96 -6.72 -3.73
CA GLY A 191 3.21 -5.78 -4.82
C GLY A 191 4.52 -6.05 -5.57
N ASN A 192 5.60 -6.39 -4.84
CA ASN A 192 6.86 -6.80 -5.46
C ASN A 192 6.74 -8.12 -6.24
N MET A 193 5.98 -9.09 -5.73
CA MET A 193 5.73 -10.36 -6.45
C MET A 193 4.89 -10.13 -7.71
N MET A 194 3.86 -9.29 -7.63
CA MET A 194 3.04 -8.91 -8.79
C MET A 194 3.89 -8.19 -9.86
N ALA A 195 4.77 -7.28 -9.44
CA ALA A 195 5.71 -6.62 -10.36
C ALA A 195 6.67 -7.61 -11.02
N ARG A 196 7.20 -8.59 -10.26
CA ARG A 196 8.06 -9.65 -10.81
C ARG A 196 7.33 -10.49 -11.87
N LEU A 197 6.06 -10.81 -11.64
CA LEU A 197 5.20 -11.54 -12.58
C LEU A 197 4.70 -10.68 -13.76
N GLY A 198 4.92 -9.37 -13.71
CA GLY A 198 4.45 -8.44 -14.75
C GLY A 198 2.95 -8.14 -14.69
N ILE A 199 2.31 -8.39 -13.55
CA ILE A 199 0.85 -8.26 -13.33
C ILE A 199 0.49 -7.14 -12.35
N LEU A 200 1.43 -6.23 -12.04
CA LEU A 200 1.18 -5.15 -11.09
C LEU A 200 -0.04 -4.32 -11.53
N ALA A 201 -0.99 -4.16 -10.61
CA ALA A 201 -2.25 -3.47 -10.85
C ALA A 201 -2.62 -2.63 -9.63
N LEU A 202 -3.25 -1.48 -9.87
CA LEU A 202 -3.71 -0.61 -8.79
C LEU A 202 -4.92 -1.27 -8.10
N PRO A 203 -5.02 -1.20 -6.76
CA PRO A 203 -6.17 -1.70 -6.03
C PRO A 203 -7.43 -0.98 -6.48
N ARG A 204 -8.60 -1.57 -6.25
CA ARG A 204 -9.89 -0.93 -6.58
C ARG A 204 -10.12 0.27 -5.66
N GLU A 205 -10.99 1.18 -6.10
CA GLU A 205 -11.45 2.28 -5.25
C GLU A 205 -12.26 1.74 -4.07
N LEU A 206 -12.08 2.37 -2.91
CA LEU A 206 -12.71 1.94 -1.69
C LEU A 206 -13.96 2.77 -1.41
N HIS A 207 -15.13 2.13 -1.39
CA HIS A 207 -16.39 2.81 -1.13
C HIS A 207 -16.60 3.03 0.38
N ALA A 208 -17.30 4.10 0.76
CA ALA A 208 -17.57 4.45 2.17
C ALA A 208 -18.18 3.33 3.00
N MET A 209 -19.00 2.47 2.38
CA MET A 209 -19.60 1.33 3.06
C MET A 209 -18.59 0.28 3.54
N THR A 210 -17.38 0.26 2.98
CA THR A 210 -16.33 -0.68 3.33
C THR A 210 -15.53 -0.21 4.53
N TYR A 211 -15.16 1.08 4.59
CA TYR A 211 -14.30 1.62 5.66
C TYR A 211 -15.04 2.33 6.79
N VAL A 212 -16.31 2.71 6.61
CA VAL A 212 -17.14 3.27 7.68
C VAL A 212 -17.79 2.14 8.47
N VAL A 213 -17.04 1.62 9.45
CA VAL A 213 -17.48 0.52 10.33
C VAL A 213 -18.54 1.01 11.33
N LYS A 214 -19.76 0.47 11.21
CA LYS A 214 -20.89 0.80 12.10
C LYS A 214 -21.05 -0.18 13.26
N ASP A 215 -20.53 -1.38 13.11
CA ASP A 215 -20.60 -2.46 14.09
C ASP A 215 -19.20 -3.08 14.19
N LEU A 216 -18.46 -2.67 15.21
CA LEU A 216 -17.09 -3.11 15.42
C LEU A 216 -17.03 -4.62 15.71
N ASP A 217 -17.94 -5.13 16.55
CA ASP A 217 -17.95 -6.54 16.93
C ASP A 217 -18.17 -7.43 15.71
N LYS A 218 -19.11 -7.06 14.83
CA LYS A 218 -19.33 -7.78 13.58
C LYS A 218 -18.12 -7.70 12.66
N PHE A 219 -17.60 -6.50 12.44
CA PHE A 219 -16.42 -6.29 11.58
C PHE A 219 -15.23 -7.13 12.05
N VAL A 220 -14.95 -7.15 13.36
CA VAL A 220 -13.85 -7.93 13.94
C VAL A 220 -14.07 -9.44 13.79
N LYS A 221 -15.30 -9.94 14.00
CA LYS A 221 -15.61 -11.36 13.83
C LYS A 221 -15.52 -11.81 12.38
N ASP A 222 -16.04 -11.00 11.45
CA ASP A 222 -15.97 -11.27 10.02
C ASP A 222 -14.50 -11.26 9.56
N GLY A 223 -13.71 -10.28 10.01
CA GLY A 223 -12.28 -10.21 9.71
C GLY A 223 -11.45 -11.36 10.29
N ILE A 224 -11.73 -11.83 11.51
CA ILE A 224 -11.08 -13.04 12.05
C ILE A 224 -11.35 -14.26 11.16
N ALA A 225 -12.58 -14.42 10.67
CA ALA A 225 -12.92 -15.52 9.77
C ALA A 225 -12.19 -15.39 8.41
N GLU A 226 -11.98 -14.16 7.93
CA GLU A 226 -11.19 -13.88 6.74
C GLU A 226 -9.70 -14.22 6.93
N GLU A 227 -9.10 -13.87 8.08
CA GLU A 227 -7.73 -14.28 8.40
C GLU A 227 -7.57 -15.80 8.55
N GLU A 228 -8.57 -16.49 9.10
CA GLU A 228 -8.60 -17.96 9.13
C GLU A 228 -8.60 -18.56 7.72
N ALA A 229 -9.35 -17.98 6.78
CA ALA A 229 -9.36 -18.41 5.39
C ALA A 229 -8.03 -18.12 4.68
N ALA A 230 -7.46 -16.92 4.89
CA ALA A 230 -6.16 -16.54 4.32
C ALA A 230 -5.03 -17.46 4.79
N LYS A 231 -5.08 -17.93 6.04
CA LYS A 231 -4.15 -18.93 6.57
C LYS A 231 -4.19 -20.24 5.80
N GLU A 232 -5.39 -20.78 5.57
CA GLU A 232 -5.54 -22.02 4.81
C GLU A 232 -5.00 -21.85 3.38
N MET A 233 -5.32 -20.73 2.71
CA MET A 233 -4.78 -20.42 1.38
C MET A 233 -3.24 -20.31 1.38
N CYS A 234 -2.65 -19.62 2.36
CA CYS A 234 -1.19 -19.55 2.50
C CYS A 234 -0.58 -20.94 2.71
N LYS A 235 -1.23 -21.81 3.48
CA LYS A 235 -0.75 -23.17 3.72
C LYS A 235 -0.80 -24.02 2.45
N GLU A 236 -1.90 -23.95 1.71
CA GLU A 236 -2.07 -24.63 0.42
C GLU A 236 -1.03 -24.17 -0.62
N LEU A 237 -0.75 -22.86 -0.68
CA LEU A 237 0.32 -22.33 -1.53
C LEU A 237 1.70 -22.80 -1.08
N SER A 238 1.99 -22.72 0.22
CA SER A 238 3.26 -23.17 0.78
C SER A 238 3.55 -24.64 0.45
N ASP A 239 2.55 -25.52 0.60
CA ASP A 239 2.68 -26.96 0.35
C ASP A 239 2.77 -27.30 -1.15
N SER A 240 2.18 -26.48 -2.01
CA SER A 240 2.16 -26.71 -3.46
C SER A 240 3.35 -26.09 -4.20
N ILE A 241 4.00 -25.05 -3.64
CA ILE A 241 5.11 -24.32 -4.25
C ILE A 241 6.45 -25.07 -4.09
N LYS A 242 7.19 -25.22 -5.21
CA LYS A 242 8.50 -25.89 -5.26
C LYS A 242 9.67 -24.96 -4.91
N ASP A 243 9.53 -23.67 -5.15
CA ASP A 243 10.51 -22.67 -4.74
C ASP A 243 10.55 -22.61 -3.19
N GLU A 244 11.62 -23.16 -2.59
CA GLU A 244 11.73 -23.26 -1.13
C GLU A 244 11.68 -21.90 -0.43
N LYS A 245 12.18 -20.84 -1.07
CA LYS A 245 12.19 -19.49 -0.48
C LYS A 245 10.77 -18.93 -0.47
N LEU A 246 10.04 -19.13 -1.56
CA LEU A 246 8.65 -18.69 -1.68
C LEU A 246 7.72 -19.52 -0.79
N SER A 247 7.92 -20.83 -0.70
CA SER A 247 7.20 -21.70 0.24
C SER A 247 7.40 -21.25 1.70
N LYS A 248 8.65 -21.04 2.13
CA LYS A 248 8.95 -20.50 3.48
C LYS A 248 8.36 -19.11 3.73
N PHE A 249 8.25 -18.29 2.68
CA PHE A 249 7.58 -17.00 2.79
C PHE A 249 6.09 -17.17 3.11
N PHE A 250 5.38 -18.10 2.46
CA PHE A 250 3.98 -18.35 2.76
C PHE A 250 3.74 -18.98 4.14
N ASP A 251 4.65 -19.84 4.61
CA ASP A 251 4.63 -20.30 6.00
C ASP A 251 4.83 -19.13 6.99
N PHE A 252 5.68 -18.17 6.65
CA PHE A 252 5.91 -16.98 7.46
C PHE A 252 4.66 -16.07 7.51
N ILE A 253 4.02 -15.79 6.36
CA ILE A 253 2.76 -15.03 6.31
C ILE A 253 1.66 -15.73 7.11
N ASN A 254 1.50 -17.06 6.95
CA ASN A 254 0.54 -17.84 7.73
C ASN A 254 0.69 -17.66 9.26
N TYR A 255 1.93 -17.54 9.74
CA TYR A 255 2.21 -17.26 11.15
C TYR A 255 1.83 -15.82 11.55
N GLN A 256 2.06 -14.84 10.68
CA GLN A 256 1.63 -13.45 10.92
C GLN A 256 0.10 -13.35 11.03
N GLU A 257 -0.65 -14.02 10.14
CA GLU A 257 -2.12 -14.05 10.23
C GLU A 257 -2.62 -14.65 11.55
N SER A 258 -1.89 -15.62 12.11
CA SER A 258 -2.22 -16.16 13.42
C SER A 258 -2.12 -15.09 14.52
N TYR A 259 -1.16 -14.18 14.40
CA TYR A 259 -1.02 -13.07 15.33
C TYR A 259 -2.04 -11.95 15.07
N HIS A 260 -2.41 -11.69 13.81
CA HIS A 260 -3.49 -10.76 13.46
C HIS A 260 -4.80 -11.13 14.15
N ILE A 261 -5.17 -12.42 14.13
CA ILE A 261 -6.33 -12.94 14.84
C ILE A 261 -6.26 -12.61 16.34
N GLU A 262 -5.10 -12.79 16.97
CA GLU A 262 -4.91 -12.46 18.39
C GLU A 262 -4.96 -10.96 18.68
N LEU A 263 -4.55 -10.11 17.74
CA LEU A 263 -4.73 -8.65 17.82
C LEU A 263 -6.21 -8.29 17.71
N MET A 264 -6.92 -8.83 16.73
CA MET A 264 -8.34 -8.58 16.49
C MET A 264 -9.22 -9.01 17.67
N LYS A 265 -8.92 -10.14 18.31
CA LYS A 265 -9.63 -10.59 19.52
C LYS A 265 -9.56 -9.60 20.69
N LYS A 266 -8.56 -8.71 20.74
CA LYS A 266 -8.46 -7.66 21.78
C LYS A 266 -9.45 -6.51 21.58
N LEU A 267 -10.13 -6.47 20.43
CA LEU A 267 -11.15 -5.46 20.10
C LEU A 267 -12.57 -5.90 20.50
N LEU A 268 -12.73 -7.14 20.98
CA LEU A 268 -13.97 -7.72 21.50
C LEU A 268 -14.01 -7.65 23.04
#